data_AF-A0AAP0DX12-F1
#
_entry.id   AF-A0AAP0DX12-F1
#
_cell.length_a   1.000
_cell.length_b   1.000
_cell.length_c   1.000
_cell.angle_alpha   90.00
_cell.angle_beta   90.00
_cell.angle_gamma   90.00
#
_symmetry.space_group_name_H-M   'P 1'
#
loop_
_entity.id
_entity.type
_entity.pdbx_description
1 polymer ?
#
loop_
_entity_poly.entity_id
_entity_poly.type
_entity_poly.pdbx_seq_one_letter_code
_entity_poly.pdbx_strand_id
1 'polypeptide(L)'
;MDRLNDALENKRYLVVLDDLWNQQAWDDLRGAFPNGKLRSKVLLASRDHKIGTYADPQSQPVVPLNDALENKQYLVVLDDLWNQQAWDDLRGAFPNGKLRSKVLLASRDHKIGTYADPQSQPVVPEKLLKEEGWALFCKKAFNDDPSNCPKDLKDYGEKMVEKCGGLPLAIIVLRGLLSTKRRSVYEWDKVLRNMNWNLGNEEQLKTMIAKTYEELSYHLKSCFIYMSLFPEDCHIKRGG
;
A
#
# COMPACT_ATOMS: atom_id res chain seq x y z
N MET A 1 -14.11 -5.97 0.74
CA MET A 1 -14.15 -5.84 -0.73
C MET A 1 -15.49 -5.32 -1.23
N ASP A 2 -16.59 -5.58 -0.52
CA ASP A 2 -17.96 -5.27 -0.99
C ASP A 2 -18.25 -3.78 -1.20
N ARG A 3 -17.69 -2.88 -0.38
CA ARG A 3 -17.97 -1.43 -0.48
C ARG A 3 -17.63 -0.77 -1.82
N LEU A 4 -16.53 -1.18 -2.46
CA LEU A 4 -16.15 -0.62 -3.77
C LEU A 4 -17.05 -1.18 -4.88
N ASN A 5 -17.35 -2.48 -4.81
CA ASN A 5 -18.23 -3.15 -5.75
C ASN A 5 -19.64 -2.53 -5.72
N ASP A 6 -20.24 -2.41 -4.53
CA ASP A 6 -21.55 -1.78 -4.32
C ASP A 6 -21.55 -0.32 -4.79
N ALA A 7 -20.45 0.41 -4.55
CA ALA A 7 -20.32 1.81 -4.97
C ALA A 7 -20.18 1.97 -6.49
N LEU A 8 -19.67 0.97 -7.20
CA LEU A 8 -19.49 0.96 -8.65
C LEU A 8 -20.62 0.25 -9.39
N GLU A 9 -21.52 -0.41 -8.67
CA GLU A 9 -22.67 -1.10 -9.24
C GLU A 9 -23.55 -0.12 -10.04
N ASN A 10 -23.89 -0.50 -11.28
CA ASN A 10 -24.66 0.31 -12.23
C ASN A 10 -24.02 1.67 -12.61
N LYS A 11 -22.71 1.85 -12.40
CA LYS A 11 -21.96 3.02 -12.87
C LYS A 11 -21.01 2.68 -14.02
N ARG A 12 -20.78 3.65 -14.91
CA ARG A 12 -19.70 3.58 -15.91
C ARG A 12 -18.42 4.08 -15.28
N TYR A 13 -17.37 3.29 -15.34
CA TYR A 13 -16.06 3.62 -14.80
C TYR A 13 -14.95 3.20 -15.75
N LEU A 14 -13.87 3.98 -15.73
CA LEU A 14 -12.61 3.66 -16.36
C LEU A 14 -11.52 3.81 -15.32
N VAL A 15 -11.05 2.70 -14.79
CA VAL A 15 -10.03 2.66 -13.73
C VAL A 15 -8.68 2.37 -14.36
N VAL A 16 -7.72 3.29 -14.24
CA VAL A 16 -6.33 3.01 -14.58
C VAL A 16 -5.62 2.63 -13.30
N LEU A 17 -5.15 1.39 -13.23
CA LEU A 17 -4.29 0.90 -12.16
C LEU A 17 -2.86 0.96 -12.68
N ASP A 18 -2.04 1.79 -12.03
CA ASP A 18 -0.60 1.78 -12.24
C ASP A 18 0.05 0.75 -11.30
N ASP A 19 1.18 0.20 -11.73
CA ASP A 19 2.05 -0.68 -10.95
C ASP A 19 1.48 -2.06 -10.52
N LEU A 20 0.75 -2.73 -11.42
CA LEU A 20 0.42 -4.14 -11.21
C LEU A 20 1.64 -5.04 -11.43
N TRP A 21 2.08 -5.63 -10.34
CA TRP A 21 3.32 -6.41 -10.22
C TRP A 21 3.22 -7.87 -10.72
N ASN A 22 2.04 -8.49 -10.70
CA ASN A 22 1.86 -9.89 -11.14
C ASN A 22 0.37 -10.23 -11.47
N GLN A 23 0.15 -11.43 -12.02
CA GLN A 23 -1.18 -11.96 -12.36
C GLN A 23 -2.09 -12.15 -11.13
N GLN A 24 -1.54 -12.58 -10.00
CA GLN A 24 -2.30 -12.81 -8.76
C GLN A 24 -2.88 -11.50 -8.19
N ALA A 25 -2.12 -10.41 -8.24
CA ALA A 25 -2.56 -9.09 -7.81
C ALA A 25 -3.73 -8.59 -8.68
N TRP A 26 -3.68 -8.89 -9.99
CA TRP A 26 -4.81 -8.63 -10.87
C TRP A 26 -6.02 -9.50 -10.51
N ASP A 27 -5.85 -10.79 -10.26
CA ASP A 27 -6.95 -11.69 -9.90
C ASP A 27 -7.61 -11.28 -8.56
N ASP A 28 -6.81 -10.85 -7.59
CA ASP A 28 -7.29 -10.34 -6.29
C ASP A 28 -8.07 -9.01 -6.44
N LEU A 29 -7.61 -8.11 -7.33
CA LEU A 29 -8.25 -6.80 -7.56
C LEU A 29 -9.46 -6.88 -8.48
N ARG A 30 -9.45 -7.76 -9.49
CA ARG A 30 -10.53 -7.91 -10.45
C ARG A 30 -11.85 -8.26 -9.77
N GLY A 31 -11.79 -9.08 -8.70
CA GLY A 31 -12.96 -9.44 -7.91
C GLY A 31 -13.63 -8.26 -7.17
N ALA A 32 -12.93 -7.13 -7.02
CA ALA A 32 -13.47 -5.93 -6.40
C ALA A 32 -14.29 -5.05 -7.37
N PHE A 33 -14.24 -5.32 -8.67
CA PHE A 33 -14.96 -4.58 -9.69
C PHE A 33 -16.21 -5.35 -10.17
N PRO A 34 -17.38 -4.69 -10.33
CA PRO A 34 -18.57 -5.36 -10.81
C PRO A 34 -18.37 -5.90 -12.23
N ASN A 35 -18.86 -7.11 -12.51
CA ASN A 35 -18.79 -7.75 -13.83
C ASN A 35 -19.57 -6.94 -14.89
N GLY A 36 -18.92 -5.93 -15.47
CA GLY A 36 -18.99 -5.51 -16.87
C GLY A 36 -20.33 -5.05 -17.46
N LYS A 37 -21.41 -4.82 -16.70
CA LYS A 37 -22.75 -4.55 -17.27
C LYS A 37 -22.87 -3.27 -18.13
N LEU A 38 -21.95 -2.30 -18.06
CA LEU A 38 -22.14 -0.95 -18.64
C LEU A 38 -21.01 -0.39 -19.55
N ARG A 39 -20.22 -1.23 -20.24
CA ARG A 39 -19.00 -0.80 -20.99
C ARG A 39 -17.91 -0.18 -20.10
N SER A 40 -17.89 -0.50 -18.82
CA SER A 40 -16.81 -0.14 -17.91
C SER A 40 -15.53 -0.89 -18.27
N LYS A 41 -14.38 -0.24 -18.13
CA LYS A 41 -13.06 -0.84 -18.42
C LYS A 41 -12.11 -0.59 -17.26
N VAL A 42 -11.23 -1.54 -17.00
CA VAL A 42 -10.04 -1.31 -16.17
C VAL A 42 -8.86 -1.35 -17.11
N LEU A 43 -8.12 -0.25 -17.20
CA LEU A 43 -6.88 -0.15 -17.93
C LEU A 43 -5.76 -0.46 -16.95
N LEU A 44 -4.81 -1.28 -17.39
CA LEU A 44 -3.64 -1.63 -16.60
C LEU A 44 -2.46 -0.92 -17.22
N ALA A 45 -1.77 -0.10 -16.42
CA ALA A 45 -0.44 0.35 -16.73
C ALA A 45 0.52 -0.63 -16.03
N SER A 46 1.40 -1.25 -16.81
CA SER A 46 2.42 -2.16 -16.29
C SER A 46 3.66 -2.08 -17.14
N ARG A 47 4.83 -2.17 -16.50
CA ARG A 47 6.13 -2.29 -17.19
C ARG A 47 6.32 -3.67 -17.82
N ASP A 48 5.53 -4.68 -17.43
CA ASP A 48 5.54 -6.01 -18.03
C ASP A 48 4.37 -6.19 -19.03
N HIS A 49 4.69 -6.15 -20.32
CA HIS A 49 3.74 -6.38 -21.42
C HIS A 49 2.97 -7.72 -21.31
N LYS A 50 3.49 -8.70 -20.58
CA LYS A 50 2.81 -9.99 -20.33
C LYS A 50 1.60 -9.84 -19.43
N ILE A 51 1.57 -8.81 -18.57
CA ILE A 51 0.44 -8.52 -17.68
C ILE A 51 -0.72 -7.91 -18.47
N GLY A 52 -0.41 -6.99 -19.38
CA GLY A 52 -1.41 -6.40 -20.29
C GLY A 52 -2.08 -7.46 -21.17
N THR A 53 -1.30 -8.38 -21.74
CA THR A 53 -1.81 -9.48 -22.56
C THR A 53 -2.51 -10.58 -21.76
N TYR A 54 -2.16 -10.82 -20.50
CA TYR A 54 -2.90 -11.73 -19.63
C TYR A 54 -4.27 -11.18 -19.24
N ALA A 55 -4.32 -9.90 -18.87
CA ALA A 55 -5.56 -9.26 -18.45
C ALA A 55 -6.54 -9.01 -19.61
N ASP A 56 -6.01 -8.75 -20.81
CA ASP A 56 -6.79 -8.67 -22.05
C ASP A 56 -6.08 -9.44 -23.20
N PRO A 57 -6.38 -10.74 -23.35
CA PRO A 57 -5.77 -11.59 -24.39
C PRO A 57 -6.03 -11.15 -25.82
N GLN A 58 -6.95 -10.21 -26.05
CA GLN A 58 -7.27 -9.64 -27.36
C GLN A 58 -6.68 -8.24 -27.58
N SER A 59 -5.77 -7.76 -26.70
CA SER A 59 -5.27 -6.39 -26.76
C SER A 59 -4.54 -6.08 -28.08
N GLN A 60 -5.13 -5.17 -28.87
CA GLN A 60 -4.52 -4.50 -30.03
C GLN A 60 -3.64 -3.29 -29.56
N PRO A 61 -2.84 -2.62 -30.44
CA PRO A 61 -1.65 -1.88 -30.01
C PRO A 61 -1.94 -0.78 -28.98
N VAL A 62 -0.92 -0.47 -28.16
CA VAL A 62 -0.94 0.56 -27.12
C VAL A 62 -1.37 1.90 -27.73
N VAL A 63 -2.64 2.26 -27.54
CA VAL A 63 -3.17 3.57 -27.91
C VAL A 63 -2.76 4.59 -26.86
N PRO A 64 -2.44 5.84 -27.23
CA PRO A 64 -2.17 6.90 -26.27
C PRO A 64 -3.28 7.00 -25.22
N LEU A 65 -2.90 7.23 -23.96
CA LEU A 65 -3.87 7.34 -22.86
C LEU A 65 -4.94 8.39 -23.16
N ASN A 66 -4.57 9.49 -23.82
CA ASN A 66 -5.47 10.56 -24.21
C ASN A 66 -6.63 10.02 -25.06
N ASP A 67 -6.32 9.35 -26.18
CA ASP A 67 -7.28 8.72 -27.09
C ASP A 67 -8.11 7.63 -26.38
N ALA A 68 -7.47 6.90 -25.47
CA ALA A 68 -8.13 5.87 -24.67
C ALA A 68 -9.18 6.46 -23.71
N LEU A 69 -8.95 7.67 -23.18
CA LEU A 69 -9.84 8.38 -22.25
C LEU A 69 -10.80 9.34 -22.96
N GLU A 70 -10.52 9.70 -24.20
CA GLU A 70 -11.27 10.70 -24.96
C GLU A 70 -12.77 10.34 -25.00
N ASN A 71 -13.62 11.33 -24.76
CA ASN A 71 -15.06 11.19 -24.74
C ASN A 71 -15.64 10.20 -23.72
N LYS A 72 -14.84 9.71 -22.76
CA LYS A 72 -15.28 8.80 -21.69
C LYS A 72 -15.29 9.49 -20.34
N GLN A 73 -15.98 8.87 -19.38
CA GLN A 73 -15.88 9.21 -17.96
C GLN A 73 -14.87 8.26 -17.33
N TYR A 74 -13.92 8.80 -16.56
CA TYR A 74 -12.82 8.03 -15.99
C TYR A 74 -12.51 8.39 -14.55
N LEU A 75 -11.89 7.43 -13.85
CA LEU A 75 -11.26 7.57 -12.56
C LEU A 75 -9.86 6.98 -12.67
N VAL A 76 -8.83 7.81 -12.78
CA VAL A 76 -7.44 7.33 -12.81
C VAL A 76 -6.83 7.45 -11.42
N VAL A 77 -6.14 6.40 -10.95
CA VAL A 77 -5.41 6.44 -9.68
C VAL A 77 -3.93 6.36 -10.01
N LEU A 78 -3.18 7.40 -9.62
CA LEU A 78 -1.73 7.44 -9.73
C LEU A 78 -1.16 7.27 -8.33
N ASP A 79 -0.42 6.18 -8.10
CA ASP A 79 0.22 5.88 -6.83
C ASP A 79 1.68 6.34 -6.81
N ASP A 80 2.18 6.65 -5.61
CA ASP A 80 3.53 7.16 -5.31
C ASP A 80 4.07 8.21 -6.31
N LEU A 81 3.36 9.32 -6.50
CA LEU A 81 3.88 10.46 -7.27
C LEU A 81 5.02 11.17 -6.51
N TRP A 82 6.23 11.12 -7.06
CA TRP A 82 7.44 11.56 -6.34
C TRP A 82 7.61 13.08 -6.23
N ASN A 83 7.20 13.84 -7.25
CA ASN A 83 7.38 15.29 -7.31
C ASN A 83 6.46 15.97 -8.34
N GLN A 84 6.47 17.30 -8.38
CA GLN A 84 5.68 18.11 -9.32
C GLN A 84 6.05 17.86 -10.79
N GLN A 85 7.32 17.62 -11.10
CA GLN A 85 7.78 17.34 -12.46
C GLN A 85 7.16 16.05 -13.01
N ALA A 86 7.08 15.01 -12.19
CA ALA A 86 6.42 13.76 -12.57
C ALA A 86 4.94 13.96 -12.92
N TRP A 87 4.25 14.88 -12.23
CA TRP A 87 2.90 15.28 -12.62
C TRP A 87 2.87 16.06 -13.94
N ASP A 88 3.80 16.99 -14.15
CA ASP A 88 3.87 17.77 -15.40
C ASP A 88 4.17 16.91 -16.63
N ASP A 89 4.96 15.85 -16.47
CA ASP A 89 5.26 14.89 -17.53
C ASP A 89 4.00 14.05 -17.90
N LEU A 90 3.14 13.76 -16.92
CA LEU A 90 1.96 12.91 -17.09
C LEU A 90 0.70 13.68 -17.49
N ARG A 91 0.52 14.91 -17.02
CA ARG A 91 -0.77 15.65 -17.14
C ARG A 91 -1.20 15.84 -18.59
N GLY A 92 -0.26 15.97 -19.53
CA GLY A 92 -0.54 16.12 -20.96
C GLY A 92 -1.14 14.87 -21.61
N ALA A 93 -1.00 13.70 -20.97
CA ALA A 93 -1.58 12.45 -21.43
C ALA A 93 -3.09 12.35 -21.14
N PHE A 94 -3.66 13.25 -20.34
CA PHE A 94 -5.09 13.25 -19.99
C PHE A 94 -5.88 14.21 -20.90
N PRO A 95 -7.05 13.81 -21.41
CA PRO A 95 -7.92 14.70 -22.15
C PRO A 95 -8.54 15.75 -21.23
N ASN A 96 -9.09 16.81 -21.82
CA ASN A 96 -10.02 17.71 -21.12
C ASN A 96 -11.29 16.90 -20.78
N GLY A 97 -11.32 16.34 -19.58
CA GLY A 97 -12.29 15.32 -19.17
C GLY A 97 -13.75 15.80 -19.26
N LYS A 98 -14.66 14.86 -19.53
CA LYS A 98 -16.10 15.12 -19.41
C LYS A 98 -16.49 15.36 -17.94
N LEU A 99 -17.63 16.02 -17.73
CA LEU A 99 -18.24 16.19 -16.41
C LEU A 99 -18.20 14.85 -15.64
N ARG A 100 -17.65 14.88 -14.41
CA ARG A 100 -17.44 13.76 -13.47
C ARG A 100 -16.21 12.88 -13.69
N SER A 101 -15.31 13.20 -14.60
CA SER A 101 -14.00 12.52 -14.69
C SER A 101 -13.09 12.97 -13.54
N LYS A 102 -12.32 12.05 -12.95
CA LYS A 102 -11.45 12.31 -11.79
C LYS A 102 -10.08 11.65 -11.96
N VAL A 103 -9.07 12.29 -11.38
CA VAL A 103 -7.74 11.71 -11.17
C VAL A 103 -7.47 11.78 -9.66
N LEU A 104 -7.14 10.63 -9.06
CA LEU A 104 -6.74 10.51 -7.67
C LEU A 104 -5.22 10.35 -7.64
N LEU A 105 -4.55 11.20 -6.86
CA LEU A 105 -3.10 11.16 -6.69
C LEU A 105 -2.81 10.68 -5.26
N ALA A 106 -2.01 9.63 -5.12
CA ALA A 106 -1.38 9.26 -3.86
C ALA A 106 0.09 9.68 -3.90
N SER A 107 0.53 10.41 -2.88
CA SER A 107 1.90 10.92 -2.81
C SER A 107 2.30 11.18 -1.35
N ARG A 108 3.60 11.11 -1.10
CA ARG A 108 4.22 11.56 0.16
C ARG A 108 4.36 13.09 0.23
N ASP A 109 4.33 13.79 -0.90
CA ASP A 109 4.36 15.25 -0.96
C ASP A 109 2.94 15.83 -1.08
N HIS A 110 2.43 16.33 0.04
CA HIS A 110 1.12 16.99 0.14
C HIS A 110 0.95 18.17 -0.84
N LYS A 111 2.04 18.78 -1.32
CA LYS A 111 1.99 19.92 -2.25
C LYS A 111 1.61 19.50 -3.66
N ILE A 112 1.80 18.24 -4.04
CA ILE A 112 1.46 17.78 -5.39
C ILE A 112 -0.04 17.88 -5.64
N GLY A 113 -0.87 17.56 -4.64
CA GLY A 113 -2.32 17.64 -4.77
C GLY A 113 -2.82 19.04 -5.10
N THR A 114 -2.31 20.07 -4.41
CA THR A 114 -2.66 21.47 -4.66
C THR A 114 -1.96 22.06 -5.88
N TYR A 115 -0.79 21.53 -6.25
CA TYR A 115 -0.12 21.87 -7.50
C TYR A 115 -0.90 21.36 -8.73
N ALA A 116 -1.40 20.13 -8.66
CA ALA A 116 -2.15 19.51 -9.74
C ALA A 116 -3.52 20.14 -9.94
N ASP A 117 -4.20 20.50 -8.85
CA ASP A 117 -5.46 21.24 -8.87
C ASP A 117 -5.50 22.23 -7.69
N PRO A 118 -5.41 23.55 -7.93
CA PRO A 118 -5.46 24.57 -6.89
C PRO A 118 -6.74 24.58 -6.05
N GLN A 119 -7.83 23.97 -6.53
CA GLN A 119 -9.09 23.81 -5.79
C GLN A 119 -9.16 22.49 -5.01
N SER A 120 -8.18 21.61 -5.19
CA SER A 120 -8.11 20.34 -4.48
C SER A 120 -7.93 20.55 -2.98
N GLN A 121 -8.57 19.67 -2.20
CA GLN A 121 -8.35 19.53 -0.77
C GLN A 121 -7.64 18.19 -0.54
N PRO A 122 -6.31 18.17 -0.41
CA PRO A 122 -5.57 16.93 -0.17
C PRO A 122 -6.08 16.24 1.09
N VAL A 123 -6.38 14.95 0.97
CA VAL A 123 -6.76 14.11 2.10
C VAL A 123 -5.49 13.53 2.69
N VAL A 124 -5.19 13.90 3.94
CA VAL A 124 -4.08 13.32 4.69
C VAL A 124 -4.63 12.17 5.53
N PRO A 125 -4.21 10.91 5.29
CA PRO A 125 -4.63 9.80 6.14
C PRO A 125 -4.21 10.02 7.59
N GLU A 126 -5.16 9.85 8.51
CA GLU A 126 -4.88 9.95 9.94
C GLU A 126 -4.08 8.74 10.43
N LYS A 127 -3.34 8.94 11.53
CA LYS A 127 -2.70 7.85 12.26
C LYS A 127 -3.78 7.01 12.94
N LEU A 128 -3.50 5.71 13.13
CA LEU A 128 -4.39 4.84 13.87
C LEU A 128 -4.52 5.29 15.32
N LEU A 129 -5.74 5.22 15.84
CA LEU A 129 -6.01 5.32 17.27
C LEU A 129 -5.37 4.15 18.02
N LYS A 130 -5.24 4.28 19.34
CA LYS A 130 -4.60 3.26 20.18
C LYS A 130 -5.28 1.90 20.05
N GLU A 131 -6.61 1.90 20.05
CA GLU A 131 -7.46 0.71 19.95
C GLU A 131 -7.34 0.06 18.56
N GLU A 132 -7.30 0.88 17.51
CA GLU A 132 -7.13 0.42 16.13
C GLU A 132 -5.73 -0.16 15.88
N GLY A 133 -4.70 0.49 16.45
CA GLY A 133 -3.33 -0.01 16.40
C GLY A 133 -3.18 -1.35 17.12
N TRP A 134 -3.79 -1.49 18.29
CA TRP A 134 -3.81 -2.75 19.03
C TRP A 134 -4.58 -3.84 18.28
N ALA A 135 -5.72 -3.50 17.68
CA ALA A 135 -6.49 -4.41 16.83
C ALA A 135 -5.66 -4.86 15.61
N LEU A 136 -4.97 -3.94 14.93
CA LEU A 136 -4.08 -4.26 13.80
C LEU A 136 -2.94 -5.21 14.23
N PHE A 137 -2.34 -4.95 15.39
CA PHE A 137 -1.31 -5.82 15.94
C PHE A 137 -1.85 -7.23 16.18
N CYS A 138 -3.00 -7.35 16.85
CA CYS A 138 -3.61 -8.64 17.15
C CYS A 138 -4.01 -9.39 15.88
N LYS A 139 -4.57 -8.67 14.90
CA LYS A 139 -4.88 -9.19 13.58
C LYS A 139 -3.71 -9.91 12.93
N LYS A 140 -2.52 -9.33 13.04
CA LYS A 140 -1.32 -9.83 12.37
C LYS A 140 -0.51 -10.79 13.23
N ALA A 141 -0.52 -10.65 14.55
CA ALA A 141 0.26 -11.46 15.48
C ALA A 141 -0.48 -12.70 15.99
N PHE A 142 -1.82 -12.66 16.00
CA PHE A 142 -2.66 -13.60 16.75
C PHE A 142 -3.89 -14.11 15.96
N ASN A 143 -3.79 -14.17 14.62
CA ASN A 143 -4.83 -14.69 13.73
C ASN A 143 -6.19 -13.99 13.87
N ASP A 144 -6.20 -12.66 13.98
CA ASP A 144 -7.43 -11.86 14.12
C ASP A 144 -8.24 -12.11 15.39
N ASP A 145 -7.64 -12.75 16.38
CA ASP A 145 -8.24 -12.96 17.69
C ASP A 145 -7.35 -12.43 18.82
N PRO A 146 -7.68 -11.27 19.41
CA PRO A 146 -6.96 -10.71 20.56
C PRO A 146 -6.94 -11.65 21.78
N SER A 147 -7.87 -12.59 21.90
CA SER A 147 -7.90 -13.57 23.01
C SER A 147 -6.75 -14.57 22.94
N ASN A 148 -6.14 -14.75 21.76
CA ASN A 148 -4.93 -15.56 21.58
C ASN A 148 -3.66 -14.87 22.10
N CYS A 149 -3.73 -13.59 22.50
CA CYS A 149 -2.64 -12.94 23.20
C CYS A 149 -2.62 -13.39 24.67
N PRO A 150 -1.52 -14.00 25.16
CA PRO A 150 -1.40 -14.36 26.58
C PRO A 150 -1.62 -13.13 27.47
N LYS A 151 -2.44 -13.29 28.53
CA LYS A 151 -2.86 -12.17 29.40
C LYS A 151 -1.68 -11.43 30.04
N ASP A 152 -0.63 -12.16 30.38
CA ASP A 152 0.62 -11.68 30.94
C ASP A 152 1.49 -10.88 29.94
N LEU A 153 1.26 -11.05 28.62
CA LEU A 153 1.96 -10.33 27.56
C LEU A 153 1.18 -9.12 27.02
N LYS A 154 -0.13 -9.06 27.26
CA LYS A 154 -1.01 -8.03 26.72
C LYS A 154 -0.52 -6.63 27.04
N ASP A 155 -0.23 -6.34 28.30
CA ASP A 155 0.21 -5.01 28.75
C ASP A 155 1.53 -4.58 28.09
N TYR A 156 2.44 -5.52 27.84
CA TYR A 156 3.69 -5.25 27.13
C TYR A 156 3.44 -4.97 25.66
N GLY A 157 2.57 -5.75 25.03
CA GLY A 157 2.13 -5.56 23.65
C GLY A 157 1.51 -4.18 23.42
N GLU A 158 0.55 -3.79 24.26
CA GLU A 158 -0.13 -2.50 24.16
C GLU A 158 0.84 -1.33 24.31
N LYS A 159 1.78 -1.40 25.28
CA LYS A 159 2.84 -0.38 25.46
C LYS A 159 3.78 -0.26 24.26
N MET A 160 4.14 -1.39 23.64
CA MET A 160 4.98 -1.41 22.45
C MET A 160 4.24 -0.85 21.21
N VAL A 161 2.95 -1.16 21.08
CA VAL A 161 2.09 -0.61 20.01
C VAL A 161 1.90 0.89 20.18
N GLU A 162 1.75 1.39 21.41
CA GLU A 162 1.68 2.82 21.69
C GLU A 162 2.96 3.55 21.25
N LYS A 163 4.14 2.96 21.46
CA LYS A 163 5.43 3.47 20.95
C LYS A 163 5.52 3.49 19.41
N CYS A 164 4.64 2.79 18.70
CA CYS A 164 4.54 2.84 17.24
C CYS A 164 3.81 4.09 16.73
N GLY A 165 3.28 4.95 17.61
CA GLY A 165 2.75 6.26 17.24
C GLY A 165 1.61 6.22 16.22
N GLY A 166 0.82 5.15 16.21
CA GLY A 166 -0.32 4.95 15.30
C GLY A 166 0.06 4.68 13.84
N LEU A 167 1.35 4.46 13.52
CA LEU A 167 1.79 4.14 12.16
C LEU A 167 1.56 2.66 11.85
N PRO A 168 0.73 2.31 10.84
CA PRO A 168 0.46 0.91 10.50
C PRO A 168 1.73 0.11 10.20
N LEU A 169 2.65 0.68 9.41
CA LEU A 169 3.92 0.01 9.05
C LEU A 169 4.79 -0.31 10.27
N ALA A 170 4.88 0.62 11.24
CA ALA A 170 5.62 0.39 12.48
C ALA A 170 5.05 -0.78 13.29
N ILE A 171 3.72 -0.89 13.36
CA ILE A 171 3.03 -1.99 14.05
C ILE A 171 3.32 -3.34 13.36
N ILE A 172 3.36 -3.36 12.02
CA ILE A 172 3.74 -4.56 11.27
C ILE A 172 5.20 -4.96 11.52
N VAL A 173 6.11 -3.99 11.52
CA VAL A 173 7.54 -4.21 11.82
C VAL A 173 7.72 -4.74 13.25
N LEU A 174 7.02 -4.18 14.22
CA LEU A 174 7.00 -4.66 15.60
C LEU A 174 6.51 -6.11 15.68
N ARG A 175 5.41 -6.44 15.00
CA ARG A 175 4.91 -7.81 14.92
C ARG A 175 5.97 -8.75 14.35
N GLY A 176 6.67 -8.32 13.30
CA GLY A 176 7.79 -9.07 12.72
C GLY A 176 8.90 -9.34 13.75
N LEU A 177 9.34 -8.29 14.46
CA LEU A 177 10.34 -8.42 15.52
C LEU A 177 9.90 -9.42 16.61
N LEU A 178 8.69 -9.28 17.14
CA LEU A 178 8.19 -10.15 18.22
C LEU A 178 8.00 -11.60 17.77
N SER A 179 7.79 -11.86 16.47
CA SER A 179 7.74 -13.22 15.94
C SER A 179 9.07 -13.97 16.06
N THR A 180 10.19 -13.26 16.20
CA THR A 180 11.52 -13.84 16.43
C THR A 180 11.81 -14.15 17.91
N LYS A 181 10.94 -13.71 18.82
CA LYS A 181 11.13 -13.81 20.27
C LYS A 181 10.23 -14.88 20.86
N ARG A 182 10.67 -15.46 21.99
CA ARG A 182 9.79 -16.36 22.76
C ARG A 182 8.63 -15.54 23.34
N ARG A 183 7.42 -16.11 23.34
CA ARG A 183 6.25 -15.54 24.00
C ARG A 183 6.40 -15.67 25.52
N SER A 184 7.19 -14.80 26.11
CA SER A 184 7.48 -14.76 27.55
C SER A 184 7.66 -13.33 28.02
N VAL A 185 7.27 -13.06 29.27
CA VAL A 185 7.36 -11.73 29.88
C VAL A 185 8.78 -11.19 29.81
N TYR A 186 9.79 -12.02 30.08
CA TYR A 186 11.20 -11.62 30.03
C TYR A 186 11.62 -11.07 28.66
N GLU A 187 11.32 -11.79 27.58
CA GLU A 187 11.70 -11.36 26.22
C GLU A 187 10.94 -10.11 25.77
N TRP A 188 9.64 -10.02 26.07
CA TRP A 188 8.82 -8.87 25.68
C TRP A 188 9.19 -7.62 26.50
N ASP A 189 9.49 -7.76 27.78
CA ASP A 189 10.02 -6.69 28.62
C ASP A 189 11.37 -6.20 28.10
N LYS A 190 12.28 -7.12 27.73
CA LYS A 190 13.58 -6.78 27.15
C LYS A 190 13.43 -5.99 25.85
N VAL A 191 12.55 -6.41 24.95
CA VAL A 191 12.27 -5.66 23.71
C VAL A 191 11.72 -4.28 24.05
N LEU A 192 10.71 -4.19 24.92
CA LEU A 192 10.08 -2.93 25.32
C LEU A 192 11.10 -1.94 25.91
N ARG A 193 12.04 -2.40 26.76
CA ARG A 193 13.10 -1.57 27.32
C ARG A 193 14.10 -1.08 26.27
N ASN A 194 14.38 -1.91 25.26
CA ASN A 194 15.29 -1.58 24.17
C ASN A 194 14.64 -0.67 23.10
N MET A 195 13.32 -0.49 23.14
CA MET A 195 12.60 0.48 22.31
C MET A 195 12.86 1.91 22.78
N ASN A 196 13.91 2.51 22.26
CA ASN A 196 14.23 3.92 22.48
C ASN A 196 13.68 4.85 21.38
N TRP A 197 12.82 4.36 20.49
CA TRP A 197 12.14 5.20 19.51
C TRP A 197 10.82 5.75 20.07
N ASN A 198 10.48 6.95 19.65
CA ASN A 198 9.17 7.56 19.80
C ASN A 198 8.79 8.11 18.43
N LEU A 199 7.94 7.41 17.67
CA LEU A 199 7.72 7.67 16.25
C LEU A 199 6.92 8.97 16.03
N GLY A 200 7.64 10.04 15.73
CA GLY A 200 7.13 11.36 15.35
C GLY A 200 7.44 11.74 13.90
N ASN A 201 8.46 11.14 13.26
CA ASN A 201 8.85 11.42 11.88
C ASN A 201 9.42 10.18 11.14
N GLU A 202 9.70 10.33 9.85
CA GLU A 202 10.20 9.27 8.95
C GLU A 202 11.57 8.72 9.38
N GLU A 203 12.49 9.58 9.84
CA GLU A 203 13.83 9.17 10.28
C GLU A 203 13.79 8.24 11.49
N GLN A 204 12.85 8.44 12.40
CA GLN A 204 12.64 7.54 13.53
C GLN A 204 12.06 6.19 13.10
N LEU A 205 11.23 6.16 12.06
CA LEU A 205 10.75 4.90 11.47
C LEU A 205 11.90 4.14 10.80
N LYS A 206 12.77 4.82 10.05
CA LYS A 206 13.99 4.22 9.48
C LYS A 206 14.88 3.65 10.58
N THR A 207 15.07 4.39 11.68
CA THR A 207 15.83 3.94 12.85
C THR A 207 15.23 2.68 13.48
N MET A 208 13.89 2.64 13.63
CA MET A 208 13.19 1.46 14.12
C MET A 208 13.45 0.25 13.20
N ILE A 209 13.30 0.43 11.87
CA ILE A 209 13.52 -0.64 10.89
C ILE A 209 14.98 -1.12 10.92
N ALA A 210 15.96 -0.22 11.03
CA ALA A 210 17.37 -0.59 11.14
C ALA A 210 17.64 -1.43 12.40
N LYS A 211 17.02 -1.08 13.54
CA LYS A 211 17.14 -1.86 14.78
C LYS A 211 16.45 -3.22 14.70
N THR A 212 15.28 -3.30 14.08
CA THR A 212 14.62 -4.61 13.90
C THR A 212 15.41 -5.49 12.95
N TYR A 213 16.09 -4.91 11.95
CA TYR A 213 17.04 -5.61 11.10
C TYR A 213 18.24 -6.16 11.90
N GLU A 214 18.79 -5.41 12.86
CA GLU A 214 19.87 -5.89 13.73
C GLU A 214 19.49 -7.12 14.57
N GLU A 215 18.22 -7.29 14.89
CA GLU A 215 17.69 -8.42 15.66
C GLU A 215 17.44 -9.69 14.82
N LEU A 216 17.55 -9.60 13.48
CA LEU A 216 17.43 -10.75 12.58
C LEU A 216 18.62 -11.71 12.74
N SER A 217 18.36 -13.00 12.51
CA SER A 217 19.42 -14.01 12.42
C SER A 217 20.37 -13.69 11.25
N TYR A 218 21.62 -14.14 11.33
CA TYR A 218 22.64 -13.86 10.31
C TYR A 218 22.20 -14.25 8.88
N HIS A 219 21.52 -15.40 8.74
CA HIS A 219 21.00 -15.84 7.44
C HIS A 219 19.87 -14.93 6.93
N LEU A 220 18.94 -14.49 7.79
CA LEU A 220 17.85 -13.60 7.39
C LEU A 220 18.35 -12.19 7.04
N LYS A 221 19.38 -11.69 7.72
CA LYS A 221 20.06 -10.43 7.36
C LYS A 221 20.59 -10.47 5.92
N SER A 222 21.27 -11.57 5.58
CA SER A 222 21.81 -11.80 4.24
C SER A 222 20.68 -11.87 3.19
N CYS A 223 19.59 -12.59 3.49
CA CYS A 223 18.43 -12.65 2.61
C CYS A 223 17.74 -11.30 2.43
N PHE A 224 17.66 -10.48 3.48
CA PHE A 224 17.05 -9.14 3.41
C PHE A 224 17.88 -8.19 2.55
N ILE A 225 19.22 -8.16 2.73
CA ILE A 225 20.09 -7.36 1.86
C ILE A 225 20.03 -7.83 0.41
N TYR A 226 19.89 -9.14 0.17
CA TYR A 226 19.73 -9.65 -1.20
C TYR A 226 18.51 -9.02 -1.92
N MET A 227 17.46 -8.62 -1.19
CA MET A 227 16.32 -7.89 -1.76
C MET A 227 16.71 -6.51 -2.32
N SER A 228 17.79 -5.88 -1.84
CA SER A 228 18.23 -4.56 -2.35
C SER A 228 18.90 -4.62 -3.72
N LEU A 229 19.17 -5.81 -4.25
CA LEU A 229 19.70 -6.00 -5.60
C LEU A 229 18.60 -5.88 -6.68
N PHE A 230 17.35 -5.93 -6.26
CA PHE A 230 16.20 -5.83 -7.14
C PHE A 230 15.80 -4.36 -7.33
N PRO A 231 15.31 -3.97 -8.53
CA PRO A 231 14.74 -2.64 -8.74
C PRO A 231 13.59 -2.35 -7.77
N GLU A 232 13.41 -1.06 -7.46
CA GLU A 232 12.27 -0.57 -6.68
C GLU A 232 10.94 -1.04 -7.30
N ASP A 233 10.00 -1.45 -6.43
CA ASP A 233 8.66 -1.96 -6.75
C ASP A 233 8.61 -3.20 -7.68
N CYS A 234 9.73 -3.89 -7.90
CA CYS A 234 9.71 -5.07 -8.75
C CYS A 234 9.19 -6.33 -8.02
N HIS A 235 8.46 -7.17 -8.76
CA HIS A 235 7.96 -8.43 -8.23
C HIS A 235 9.06 -9.51 -8.18
N ILE A 236 9.43 -9.93 -6.97
CA ILE A 236 10.41 -10.99 -6.75
C ILE A 236 9.70 -12.34 -6.67
N LYS A 237 9.98 -13.25 -7.62
CA LYS A 237 9.47 -14.63 -7.56
C LYS A 237 10.17 -15.39 -6.44
N ARG A 238 9.41 -16.12 -5.63
CA ARG A 238 9.96 -17.03 -4.63
C ARG A 238 10.66 -18.20 -5.33
N GLY A 239 11.94 -18.42 -5.04
CA GLY A 239 12.67 -19.62 -5.49
C GLY A 239 12.03 -20.87 -4.89
N GLY A 240 11.77 -21.87 -5.75
CA GLY A 240 11.26 -23.18 -5.36
C GLY A 240 12.29 -24.05 -4.66
#